data_AF-A0A7L8GE57-F1
#
_entry.id   AF-A0A7L8GE57-F1
#
_cell.length_a   1.000
_cell.length_b   1.000
_cell.length_c   1.000
_cell.angle_alpha   90.00
_cell.angle_beta   90.00
_cell.angle_gamma   90.00
#
_symmetry.space_group_name_H-M   'P 1'
#
loop_
_entity.id
_entity.type
_entity.pdbx_description
1 polymer ?
#
loop_
_entity_poly.entity_id
_entity_poly.type
_entity_poly.pdbx_seq_one_letter_code
_entity_poly.pdbx_strand_id
1 'polypeptide(L)' 'KEEMEKSKYSPIECGIEPFETNMIPFSLQFFLITIIFLIFDIEIALIIPFPIS' A
#
# COMPACT_ATOMS: atom_id res chain seq x y z
N LYS A 1 14.88 3.28 34.76
CA LYS A 1 14.12 4.36 34.07
C LYS A 1 14.24 4.25 32.54
N GLU A 2 15.42 3.90 32.00
CA GLU A 2 15.60 3.65 30.57
C GLU A 2 14.80 2.46 30.02
N GLU A 3 14.60 1.41 30.84
CA GLU A 3 13.92 0.18 30.41
C GLU A 3 12.43 0.37 30.06
N MET A 4 11.76 1.38 30.65
CA MET A 4 10.34 1.69 30.38
C MET A 4 10.15 2.56 29.13
N GLU A 5 11.15 3.32 28.72
CA GLU A 5 11.06 4.10 27.46
C GLU A 5 11.20 3.17 26.26
N LYS A 6 12.11 2.19 26.31
CA LYS A 6 12.33 1.25 25.21
C LYS A 6 11.09 0.40 24.88
N SER A 7 10.32 -0.02 25.88
CA SER A 7 9.09 -0.82 25.67
C SER A 7 7.90 -0.01 25.16
N LYS A 8 7.94 1.33 25.28
CA LYS A 8 6.91 2.23 24.72
C LYS A 8 7.05 2.42 23.22
N TYR A 9 8.27 2.32 22.69
CA TYR A 9 8.58 2.50 21.27
C TYR A 9 8.83 1.18 20.53
N SER A 10 8.86 0.06 21.24
CA SER A 10 8.92 -1.25 20.61
C SER A 10 7.56 -1.61 20.00
N PRO A 11 7.53 -2.26 18.82
CA PRO A 11 6.30 -2.81 18.26
C PRO A 11 5.57 -3.66 19.30
N ILE A 12 4.23 -3.52 19.39
CA ILE A 12 3.41 -4.35 20.27
C ILE A 12 3.22 -5.71 19.59
N GLU A 13 4.28 -6.51 19.59
CA GLU A 13 4.23 -7.90 19.16
C GLU A 13 4.29 -8.77 20.41
N CYS A 14 3.35 -9.69 20.52
CA CYS A 14 3.10 -10.53 21.68
C CYS A 14 4.28 -11.48 21.96
N GLY A 15 5.37 -10.97 22.54
CA GLY A 15 6.53 -11.76 22.98
C GLY A 15 7.39 -12.37 21.86
N ILE A 16 7.22 -11.91 20.61
CA ILE A 16 7.98 -12.37 19.45
C ILE A 16 8.83 -11.20 18.96
N GLU A 17 10.15 -11.42 18.86
CA GLU A 17 11.07 -10.45 18.27
C GLU A 17 10.79 -10.41 16.76
N PRO A 18 10.55 -9.22 16.16
CA PRO A 18 10.20 -9.13 14.74
C PRO A 18 11.37 -9.68 13.93
N PHE A 19 11.15 -10.79 13.23
CA PHE A 19 12.02 -11.19 12.15
C PHE A 19 12.02 -10.03 11.15
N GLU A 20 13.18 -9.44 10.89
CA GLU A 20 13.34 -8.29 10.00
C GLU A 20 12.88 -8.64 8.58
N THR A 21 11.58 -8.59 8.35
CA THR A 21 10.97 -8.65 7.03
C THR A 21 9.92 -7.56 6.98
N ASN A 22 10.37 -6.34 6.69
CA ASN A 22 9.51 -5.21 6.27
C ASN A 22 8.77 -5.48 4.95
N MET A 23 8.88 -6.70 4.41
CA MET A 23 8.18 -7.20 3.24
C MET A 23 6.75 -7.56 3.64
N ILE A 24 5.87 -6.57 3.61
CA ILE A 24 4.43 -6.79 3.71
C ILE A 24 4.02 -7.59 2.47
N PRO A 25 3.36 -8.76 2.62
CA PRO A 25 2.88 -9.53 1.47
C PRO A 25 1.89 -8.67 0.70
N PHE A 26 2.27 -8.32 -0.53
CA PHE A 26 1.47 -7.49 -1.40
C PHE A 26 0.31 -8.31 -1.99
N SER A 27 -0.92 -7.82 -1.82
CA SER A 27 -2.08 -8.47 -2.43
C SER A 27 -2.16 -8.14 -3.92
N LEU A 28 -2.04 -9.16 -4.75
CA LEU A 28 -2.21 -9.08 -6.21
C LEU A 28 -3.60 -8.58 -6.61
N GLN A 29 -4.62 -8.74 -5.76
CA GLN A 29 -5.96 -8.25 -6.05
C GLN A 29 -5.97 -6.72 -6.15
N PHE A 30 -5.33 -6.03 -5.19
CA PHE A 30 -5.23 -4.57 -5.22
C PHE A 30 -4.37 -4.08 -6.38
N PHE A 31 -3.30 -4.81 -6.72
CA PHE A 31 -2.47 -4.52 -7.89
C PHE A 31 -3.25 -4.49 -9.20
N LEU A 32 -4.04 -5.53 -9.43
CA LEU A 32 -4.82 -5.68 -10.65
C LEU A 32 -5.89 -4.59 -10.75
N ILE A 33 -6.53 -4.23 -9.62
CA ILE A 33 -7.48 -3.10 -9.58
C ILE A 33 -6.77 -1.80 -9.99
N THR A 34 -5.56 -1.53 -9.50
CA THR A 34 -4.79 -0.34 -9.88
C THR A 34 -4.43 -0.32 -11.36
N ILE A 35 -3.99 -1.45 -11.93
CA ILE A 35 -3.67 -1.53 -13.36
C ILE A 35 -4.91 -1.28 -14.22
N ILE A 36 -6.02 -1.92 -13.88
CA ILE A 36 -7.29 -1.77 -14.61
C ILE A 36 -7.78 -0.32 -14.54
N PHE A 37 -7.72 0.30 -13.36
CA PHE A 37 -8.08 1.70 -13.18
C PHE A 37 -7.21 2.63 -14.05
N LEU A 38 -5.90 2.41 -14.09
CA LEU A 38 -4.98 3.22 -14.89
C LEU A 38 -5.29 3.14 -16.39
N ILE A 39 -5.61 1.95 -16.90
CA ILE A 39 -5.96 1.77 -18.32
C ILE A 39 -7.26 2.54 -18.64
N PHE A 40 -8.30 2.39 -17.81
CA PHE A 40 -9.57 3.10 -18.04
C PHE A 40 -9.44 4.62 -17.92
N ASP A 41 -8.59 5.13 -17.04
CA ASP A 41 -8.33 6.57 -16.91
C ASP A 41 -7.74 7.15 -18.21
N ILE A 42 -6.80 6.42 -18.83
CA ILE A 42 -6.22 6.80 -20.14
C ILE A 42 -7.27 6.74 -21.25
N GLU A 43 -8.11 5.70 -21.28
CA GLU A 43 -9.19 5.59 -22.27
C GLU A 43 -10.16 6.77 -22.16
N ILE A 44 -10.57 7.15 -20.95
CA ILE A 44 -11.45 8.29 -20.71
C ILE A 44 -10.78 9.60 -21.13
N ALA A 45 -9.51 9.80 -20.79
CA ALA A 45 -8.75 10.99 -21.19
C ALA A 45 -8.68 11.15 -22.72
N LEU A 46 -8.63 10.03 -23.47
CA LEU A 46 -8.68 10.04 -24.93
C LEU A 46 -10.09 10.23 -25.48
N ILE A 47 -11.13 9.72 -24.81
CA ILE A 47 -12.54 9.85 -25.24
C ILE A 47 -13.08 11.27 -25.02
N ILE A 48 -12.76 11.93 -23.90
CA ILE A 48 -13.26 13.27 -23.53
C ILE A 48 -13.08 14.36 -24.61
N PRO A 49 -11.97 14.44 -25.37
CA PRO A 49 -11.83 15.47 -26.41
C PRO A 49 -12.71 15.23 -27.65
N PHE A 50 -13.18 14.01 -27.92
CA PHE A 50 -14.02 13.71 -29.10
C PHE A 50 -15.40 14.41 -29.12
N PRO A 51 -16.18 14.49 -28.02
CA PRO A 51 -17.46 15.21 -28.04
C PRO A 51 -17.33 16.73 -28.01
N ILE A 52 -16.12 17.28 -27.79
CA ILE A 52 -15.86 18.72 -27.67
C ILE A 52 -15.25 19.29 -28.97
N SER A 53 -14.83 18.43 -29.90
CA SER A 53 -14.36 18.79 -31.25
C SER A 53 -15.50 18.99 -32.24
#